data_AF-A0AAQ0TIW7-F1
#
_entry.id   AF-A0AAQ0TIW7-F1
#
_cell.length_a   1.000
_cell.length_b   1.000
_cell.length_c   1.000
_cell.angle_alpha   90.00
_cell.angle_beta   90.00
_cell.angle_gamma   90.00
#
_symmetry.space_group_name_H-M   'P 1'
#
loop_
_entity.id
_entity.type
_entity.pdbx_description
1 polymer ?
#
loop_
_entity_poly.entity_id
_entity_poly.type
_entity_poly.pdbx_seq_one_letter_code
_entity_poly.pdbx_strand_id
1 'polypeptide(L)'
;MAGGEGDNTVVLGAERTEQYAPMLRGKRVALFSNHTGIVSDGRHTLDVMLDAGIDVRMLYAPEHGFRGTADAGAKVSDATDERTGLPVRSLYGAGKQKALSPAALKDIDVIVCDIQDVGLRYYTYYITMAELMEAAAANGKEFVVFDRPNPNGMTVDGPSLDPSLRSGVGRFPMPVMHGLTLGEMARMAVGEGWLKGGAKPRLTVIPCLGYTHSTRYRLPVAPSPNLKDMKAVYLYGSTCYFEGTPVSLGRGTEMPFTIYGHPDMKGPFSFTPRSMKGAVNPPLKGRLCHGRDLRSLSDDEVIAAGVDFSYVIDAYRALSIGEKFFTRMFDLLAGNVEIRRMIIDGDTPEQIRQSWADDVEDFRERRAPYLLYPE
;
A
#
# COMPACT_ATOMS: atom_id res chain seq x y z
N MET A 1 10.79 37.06 0.38
CA MET A 1 12.10 36.39 0.36
C MET A 1 11.83 34.94 0.02
N ALA A 2 11.91 34.61 -1.27
CA ALA A 2 11.80 33.23 -1.75
C ALA A 2 13.09 32.50 -1.34
N GLY A 3 13.03 31.71 -0.27
CA GLY A 3 14.09 30.79 0.09
C GLY A 3 14.06 29.63 -0.91
N GLY A 4 15.17 29.40 -1.60
CA GLY A 4 15.28 28.42 -2.66
C GLY A 4 14.90 27.02 -2.20
N GLU A 5 14.06 26.35 -3.00
CA GLU A 5 13.92 24.90 -3.01
C GLU A 5 15.26 24.32 -3.45
N GLY A 6 16.14 24.05 -2.48
CA GLY A 6 17.21 23.10 -2.69
C GLY A 6 16.56 21.76 -3.01
N ASP A 7 16.82 21.23 -4.20
CA ASP A 7 16.40 19.91 -4.65
C ASP A 7 17.00 18.86 -3.70
N ASN A 8 16.33 18.63 -2.57
CA ASN A 8 16.79 17.73 -1.53
C ASN A 8 16.46 16.31 -2.00
N THR A 9 17.29 15.79 -2.91
CA THR A 9 17.10 14.46 -3.49
C THR A 9 16.98 13.44 -2.35
N VAL A 10 15.85 12.74 -2.30
CA VAL A 10 15.62 11.70 -1.30
C VAL A 10 16.57 10.54 -1.59
N VAL A 11 17.33 10.13 -0.58
CA VAL A 11 18.15 8.92 -0.62
C VAL A 11 17.43 7.82 0.13
N LEU A 12 17.09 6.74 -0.57
CA LEU A 12 16.32 5.62 -0.04
C LEU A 12 17.14 4.77 0.93
N GLY A 13 16.49 4.03 1.82
CA GLY A 13 17.19 3.13 2.75
C GLY A 13 18.07 2.10 2.03
N ALA A 14 17.62 1.61 0.87
CA ALA A 14 18.37 0.66 0.03
C ALA A 14 19.61 1.25 -0.66
N GLU A 15 19.75 2.58 -0.70
CA GLU A 15 20.93 3.26 -1.27
C GLU A 15 22.05 3.44 -0.24
N ARG A 16 21.71 3.29 1.05
CA ARG A 16 22.62 3.50 2.18
C ARG A 16 23.42 2.24 2.50
N THR A 17 24.11 1.72 1.49
CA THR A 17 24.90 0.48 1.57
C THR A 17 25.88 0.47 2.75
N GLU A 18 26.47 1.61 3.08
CA GLU A 18 27.39 1.79 4.20
C GLU A 18 26.74 1.55 5.57
N GLN A 19 25.42 1.75 5.69
CA GLN A 19 24.68 1.50 6.94
C GLN A 19 24.38 0.02 7.13
N TYR A 20 23.95 -0.67 6.07
CA TYR A 20 23.44 -2.04 6.20
C TYR A 20 24.44 -3.13 5.80
N ALA A 21 25.39 -2.87 4.90
CA ALA A 21 26.31 -3.91 4.44
C ALA A 21 27.18 -4.48 5.57
N PRO A 22 27.73 -3.68 6.50
CA PRO A 22 28.51 -4.22 7.62
C PRO A 22 27.69 -5.16 8.52
N MET A 23 26.42 -4.82 8.79
CA MET A 23 25.55 -5.63 9.66
C MET A 23 24.97 -6.87 8.98
N LEU A 24 24.91 -6.90 7.64
CA LEU A 24 24.43 -8.04 6.85
C LEU A 24 25.56 -8.96 6.38
N ARG A 25 26.83 -8.54 6.47
CA ARG A 25 27.97 -9.35 6.07
C ARG A 25 28.05 -10.66 6.86
N GLY A 26 28.17 -11.77 6.15
CA GLY A 26 28.23 -13.12 6.74
C GLY A 26 26.89 -13.67 7.23
N LYS A 27 25.78 -12.93 7.08
CA LYS A 27 24.43 -13.42 7.37
C LYS A 27 23.76 -13.94 6.09
N ARG A 28 22.97 -15.00 6.23
CA ARG A 28 22.13 -15.54 5.15
C ARG A 28 20.84 -14.74 5.10
N VAL A 29 20.66 -13.99 4.01
CA VAL A 29 19.59 -12.99 3.89
C VAL A 29 18.41 -13.52 3.07
N ALA A 30 17.19 -13.28 3.56
CA ALA A 30 16.00 -13.33 2.74
C ALA A 30 15.55 -11.90 2.39
N LEU A 31 15.22 -11.62 1.13
CA LEU A 31 14.75 -10.32 0.67
C LEU A 31 13.26 -10.38 0.33
N PHE A 32 12.43 -9.64 1.04
CA PHE A 32 11.05 -9.33 0.66
C PHE A 32 11.02 -8.05 -0.18
N SER A 33 10.68 -8.20 -1.46
CA SER A 33 10.64 -7.10 -2.42
C SER A 33 9.73 -7.44 -3.62
N ASN A 34 9.61 -6.50 -4.54
CA ASN A 34 8.96 -6.67 -5.84
C ASN A 34 9.63 -5.74 -6.87
N HIS A 35 9.01 -5.55 -8.04
CA HIS A 35 9.58 -4.71 -9.10
C HIS A 35 9.75 -3.23 -8.74
N THR A 36 9.21 -2.78 -7.60
CA THR A 36 9.40 -1.42 -7.08
C THR A 36 10.67 -1.27 -6.23
N GLY A 37 11.35 -2.37 -5.92
CA GLY A 37 12.63 -2.40 -5.20
C GLY A 37 13.79 -1.84 -6.04
N ILE A 38 13.58 -0.72 -6.69
CA ILE A 38 14.53 -0.02 -7.56
C ILE A 38 15.11 1.16 -6.79
N VAL A 39 16.42 1.36 -6.91
CA VAL A 39 17.14 2.52 -6.36
C VAL A 39 17.33 3.60 -7.44
N SER A 40 17.83 4.79 -7.09
CA SER A 40 17.83 5.95 -7.99
C SER A 40 18.66 5.75 -9.26
N ASP A 41 19.64 4.85 -9.25
CA ASP A 41 20.44 4.48 -10.43
C ASP A 41 19.77 3.45 -11.36
N GLY A 42 18.55 3.03 -11.04
CA GLY A 42 17.75 2.09 -11.83
C GLY A 42 18.01 0.61 -11.56
N ARG A 43 18.99 0.26 -10.71
CA ARG A 43 19.21 -1.14 -10.30
C ARG A 43 18.17 -1.59 -9.28
N HIS A 44 17.94 -2.90 -9.24
CA HIS A 44 17.13 -3.50 -8.19
C HIS A 44 17.95 -3.68 -6.91
N THR A 45 17.35 -3.51 -5.74
CA THR A 45 17.96 -3.70 -4.41
C THR A 45 18.68 -5.04 -4.30
N LEU A 46 18.12 -6.11 -4.86
CA LEU A 46 18.80 -7.41 -4.95
C LEU A 46 20.18 -7.29 -5.59
N ASP A 47 20.28 -6.60 -6.73
CA ASP A 47 21.54 -6.45 -7.45
C ASP A 47 22.52 -5.60 -6.62
N VAL A 48 22.04 -4.51 -5.99
CA VAL A 48 22.83 -3.67 -5.08
C VAL A 48 23.38 -4.48 -3.89
N MET A 49 22.55 -5.35 -3.30
CA MET A 49 22.95 -6.20 -2.17
C MET A 49 24.01 -7.23 -2.59
N LEU A 50 23.83 -7.87 -3.74
CA LEU A 50 24.80 -8.84 -4.27
C LEU A 50 26.13 -8.17 -4.60
N ASP A 51 26.12 -7.00 -5.22
CA ASP A 51 27.33 -6.20 -5.51
C ASP A 51 28.07 -5.79 -4.22
N ALA A 52 27.33 -5.56 -3.12
CA ALA A 52 27.89 -5.28 -1.80
C ALA A 52 28.42 -6.53 -1.06
N GLY A 53 28.37 -7.71 -1.69
CA GLY A 53 28.84 -8.98 -1.12
C GLY A 53 27.91 -9.57 -0.05
N ILE A 54 26.61 -9.25 -0.10
CA ILE A 54 25.60 -9.79 0.82
C ILE A 54 25.13 -11.15 0.32
N ASP A 55 25.07 -12.12 1.23
CA ASP A 55 24.67 -13.49 0.94
C ASP A 55 23.14 -13.65 0.91
N VAL A 56 22.52 -13.25 -0.20
CA VAL A 56 21.07 -13.43 -0.40
C VAL A 56 20.76 -14.87 -0.81
N ARG A 57 19.89 -15.54 -0.05
CA ARG A 57 19.53 -16.95 -0.23
C ARG A 57 18.09 -17.20 -0.65
N MET A 58 17.20 -16.24 -0.39
CA MET A 58 15.76 -16.40 -0.62
C MET A 58 15.13 -15.07 -1.01
N LEU A 59 14.22 -15.11 -1.97
CA LEU A 59 13.40 -13.97 -2.36
C LEU A 59 11.96 -14.23 -1.97
N TYR A 60 11.33 -13.26 -1.33
CA TYR A 60 9.91 -13.27 -1.03
C TYR A 60 9.20 -12.23 -1.90
N ALA A 61 8.12 -12.64 -2.56
CA ALA A 61 7.34 -11.78 -3.43
C ALA A 61 5.88 -11.66 -2.94
N PRO A 62 5.26 -10.47 -3.04
CA PRO A 62 3.84 -10.27 -2.77
C PRO A 62 2.99 -10.70 -4.00
N GLU A 63 1.76 -10.19 -4.10
CA GLU A 63 0.75 -10.62 -5.09
C GLU A 63 1.10 -10.41 -6.57
N HIS A 64 2.03 -9.49 -6.90
CA HIS A 64 2.42 -9.17 -8.29
C HIS A 64 3.79 -9.77 -8.68
N GLY A 65 4.35 -10.64 -7.84
CA GLY A 65 5.65 -11.27 -8.09
C GLY A 65 6.85 -10.37 -7.83
N PHE A 66 8.05 -10.92 -8.05
CA PHE A 66 9.32 -10.25 -7.70
C PHE A 66 9.81 -9.25 -8.74
N ARG A 67 9.67 -9.56 -10.04
CA ARG A 67 10.08 -8.68 -11.15
C ARG A 67 8.91 -8.02 -11.91
N GLY A 68 7.68 -8.09 -11.35
CA GLY A 68 6.51 -7.37 -11.89
C GLY A 68 5.98 -7.90 -13.22
N THR A 69 6.38 -9.11 -13.61
CA THR A 69 5.90 -9.78 -14.83
C THR A 69 4.58 -10.53 -14.64
N ALA A 70 4.09 -10.69 -13.40
CA ALA A 70 2.87 -11.42 -13.08
C ALA A 70 1.63 -10.49 -13.01
N ASP A 71 0.49 -10.96 -13.53
CA ASP A 71 -0.78 -10.24 -13.47
C ASP A 71 -1.38 -10.23 -12.05
N ALA A 72 -2.24 -9.24 -11.75
CA ALA A 72 -3.00 -9.17 -10.50
C ALA A 72 -3.89 -10.42 -10.32
N GLY A 73 -3.72 -11.12 -9.20
CA GLY A 73 -4.47 -12.35 -8.90
C GLY A 73 -3.99 -13.60 -9.64
N ALA A 74 -2.94 -13.52 -10.46
CA ALA A 74 -2.29 -14.71 -10.99
C ALA A 74 -1.68 -15.52 -9.83
N LYS A 75 -1.74 -16.85 -9.90
CA LYS A 75 -1.02 -17.70 -8.96
C LYS A 75 0.48 -17.47 -9.18
N VAL A 76 1.09 -16.55 -8.44
CA VAL A 76 2.54 -16.47 -8.31
C VAL A 76 2.95 -17.73 -7.58
N SER A 77 3.42 -18.74 -8.31
CA SER A 77 3.97 -19.97 -7.73
C SER A 77 5.39 -19.72 -7.24
N ASP A 78 5.91 -20.65 -6.45
CA ASP A 78 7.34 -20.72 -6.20
C ASP A 78 8.08 -20.74 -7.54
N ALA A 79 9.11 -19.92 -7.66
CA ALA A 79 9.81 -19.67 -8.91
C ALA A 79 11.32 -19.53 -8.65
N THR A 80 12.07 -19.30 -9.71
CA THR A 80 13.50 -18.96 -9.65
C THR A 80 13.67 -17.62 -10.36
N ASP A 81 14.41 -16.69 -9.75
CA ASP A 81 14.79 -15.45 -10.42
C ASP A 81 15.78 -15.78 -11.54
N GLU A 82 15.38 -15.57 -12.79
CA GLU A 82 16.15 -16.00 -13.98
C GLU A 82 17.54 -15.37 -14.04
N ARG A 83 17.72 -14.17 -13.48
CA ARG A 83 18.98 -13.44 -13.51
C ARG A 83 19.99 -13.96 -12.50
N THR A 84 19.53 -14.33 -11.30
CA THR A 84 20.42 -14.70 -10.18
C THR A 84 20.40 -16.18 -9.84
N GLY A 85 19.41 -16.93 -10.33
CA GLY A 85 19.18 -18.33 -9.95
C GLY A 85 18.61 -18.50 -8.54
N LEU A 86 18.28 -17.41 -7.85
CA LEU A 86 17.77 -17.47 -6.47
C LEU A 86 16.33 -17.97 -6.42
N PRO A 87 15.97 -18.77 -5.40
CA PRO A 87 14.60 -19.21 -5.20
C PRO A 87 13.70 -18.02 -4.80
N VAL A 88 12.51 -17.97 -5.42
CA VAL A 88 11.44 -17.01 -5.15
C VAL A 88 10.28 -17.76 -4.52
N ARG A 89 9.79 -17.29 -3.36
CA ARG A 89 8.61 -17.79 -2.68
C ARG A 89 7.51 -16.75 -2.69
N SER A 90 6.31 -17.16 -3.06
CA SER A 90 5.14 -16.29 -3.01
C SER A 90 4.61 -16.19 -1.58
N LEU A 91 4.37 -14.96 -1.13
CA LEU A 91 3.68 -14.66 0.13
C LEU A 91 2.19 -14.39 -0.09
N TYR A 92 1.64 -14.82 -1.22
CA TYR A 92 0.23 -14.70 -1.56
C TYR A 92 -0.45 -16.08 -1.65
N GLY A 93 -1.72 -16.15 -1.23
CA GLY A 93 -2.53 -17.36 -1.30
C GLY A 93 -2.05 -18.51 -0.40
N ALA A 94 -2.40 -19.74 -0.79
CA ALA A 94 -2.22 -20.95 0.04
C ALA A 94 -0.76 -21.29 0.36
N GLY A 95 0.21 -20.82 -0.43
CA GLY A 95 1.65 -21.09 -0.23
C GLY A 95 2.29 -20.28 0.91
N LYS A 96 1.64 -19.18 1.34
CA LYS A 96 2.20 -18.21 2.29
C LYS A 96 2.63 -18.82 3.62
N GLN A 97 1.77 -19.65 4.24
CA GLN A 97 2.09 -20.26 5.54
C GLN A 97 3.29 -21.21 5.46
N LYS A 98 3.45 -21.91 4.33
CA LYS A 98 4.62 -22.77 4.10
C LYS A 98 5.91 -21.93 3.96
N ALA A 99 5.84 -20.82 3.23
CA ALA A 99 6.97 -19.90 3.01
C ALA A 99 7.47 -19.24 4.31
N LEU A 100 6.60 -19.11 5.33
CA LEU A 100 6.89 -18.55 6.64
C LEU A 100 7.21 -19.60 7.73
N SER A 101 7.24 -20.89 7.37
CA SER A 101 7.45 -21.98 8.33
C SER A 101 8.87 -21.99 8.91
N PRO A 102 9.07 -22.53 10.14
CA PRO A 102 10.42 -22.71 10.70
C PRO A 102 11.38 -23.45 9.77
N ALA A 103 10.88 -24.45 9.03
CA ALA A 103 11.66 -25.20 8.06
C ALA A 103 12.12 -24.34 6.87
N ALA A 104 11.29 -23.41 6.40
CA ALA A 104 11.63 -22.48 5.33
C ALA A 104 12.64 -21.40 5.79
N LEU A 105 12.62 -21.04 7.07
CA LEU A 105 13.49 -20.03 7.66
C LEU A 105 14.76 -20.60 8.32
N LYS A 106 14.98 -21.92 8.27
CA LYS A 106 16.11 -22.57 8.95
C LYS A 106 17.47 -22.01 8.52
N ASP A 107 17.60 -21.70 7.23
CA ASP A 107 18.83 -21.23 6.61
C ASP A 107 18.88 -19.71 6.41
N ILE A 108 18.00 -18.98 7.08
CA ILE A 108 17.94 -17.52 7.04
C ILE A 108 18.33 -17.00 8.42
N ASP A 109 19.14 -15.95 8.46
CA ASP A 109 19.53 -15.25 9.70
C ASP A 109 18.79 -13.93 9.85
N VAL A 110 18.49 -13.27 8.71
CA VAL A 110 17.86 -11.96 8.64
C VAL A 110 16.91 -11.87 7.45
N ILE A 111 15.75 -11.25 7.67
CA ILE A 111 14.80 -10.88 6.61
C ILE A 111 14.91 -9.37 6.37
N VAL A 112 15.17 -8.99 5.13
CA VAL A 112 15.20 -7.59 4.67
C VAL A 112 13.89 -7.30 3.93
N CYS A 113 13.23 -6.19 4.28
CA CYS A 113 12.06 -5.66 3.60
C CYS A 113 12.47 -4.43 2.79
N ASP A 114 12.28 -4.47 1.48
CA ASP A 114 12.46 -3.31 0.59
C ASP A 114 11.38 -3.31 -0.49
N ILE A 115 10.34 -2.52 -0.28
CA ILE A 115 9.18 -2.48 -1.18
C ILE A 115 8.51 -1.11 -1.11
N GLN A 116 8.09 -0.57 -2.25
CA GLN A 116 7.35 0.69 -2.31
C GLN A 116 5.88 0.46 -1.97
N ASP A 117 5.43 1.11 -0.89
CA ASP A 117 4.02 1.19 -0.49
C ASP A 117 3.36 2.48 -1.04
N VAL A 118 2.05 2.64 -0.85
CA VAL A 118 1.31 3.86 -1.24
C VAL A 118 0.62 4.56 -0.08
N GLY A 119 0.83 4.13 1.17
CA GLY A 119 0.37 4.84 2.36
C GLY A 119 -1.09 4.65 2.71
N LEU A 120 -1.69 3.53 2.29
CA LEU A 120 -3.11 3.26 2.50
C LEU A 120 -3.33 1.91 3.18
N ARG A 121 -4.26 1.88 4.15
CA ARG A 121 -4.58 0.68 4.92
C ARG A 121 -5.07 -0.51 4.11
N TYR A 122 -5.71 -0.29 2.96
CA TYR A 122 -6.14 -1.39 2.08
C TYR A 122 -5.11 -1.78 1.03
N TYR A 123 -3.93 -1.14 1.02
CA TYR A 123 -2.78 -1.60 0.24
C TYR A 123 -1.90 -2.53 1.09
N THR A 124 -1.82 -3.80 0.70
CA THR A 124 -1.62 -4.90 1.67
C THR A 124 -0.16 -5.25 1.98
N TYR A 125 0.82 -4.47 1.54
CA TYR A 125 2.24 -4.79 1.75
C TYR A 125 2.64 -4.73 3.23
N TYR A 126 2.13 -3.77 4.00
CA TYR A 126 2.38 -3.72 5.45
C TYR A 126 1.81 -4.93 6.20
N ILE A 127 0.71 -5.53 5.72
CA ILE A 127 0.14 -6.76 6.29
C ILE A 127 1.14 -7.90 6.12
N THR A 128 1.70 -8.03 4.91
CA THR A 128 2.70 -9.05 4.58
C THR A 128 4.00 -8.85 5.35
N MET A 129 4.46 -7.60 5.46
CA MET A 129 5.60 -7.23 6.31
C MET A 129 5.37 -7.64 7.76
N ALA A 130 4.19 -7.38 8.33
CA ALA A 130 3.86 -7.75 9.69
C ALA A 130 3.84 -9.27 9.93
N GLU A 131 3.37 -10.08 8.97
CA GLU A 131 3.51 -11.55 9.07
C GLU A 131 4.98 -12.01 9.00
N LEU A 132 5.80 -11.37 8.17
CA LEU A 132 7.24 -11.68 8.13
C LEU A 132 7.94 -11.29 9.44
N MET A 133 7.56 -10.16 10.04
CA MET A 133 8.04 -9.72 11.35
C MET A 133 7.66 -10.72 12.46
N GLU A 134 6.42 -11.23 12.44
CA GLU A 134 5.97 -12.28 13.35
C GLU A 134 6.75 -13.59 13.16
N ALA A 135 6.95 -14.00 11.90
CA ALA A 135 7.73 -15.19 11.58
C ALA A 135 9.21 -15.04 11.99
N ALA A 136 9.80 -13.85 11.78
CA ALA A 136 11.15 -13.53 12.23
C ALA A 136 11.27 -13.63 13.75
N ALA A 137 10.35 -13.01 14.49
CA ALA A 137 10.32 -13.07 15.96
C ALA A 137 10.19 -14.51 16.47
N ALA A 138 9.26 -15.30 15.90
CA ALA A 138 9.01 -16.68 16.30
C ALA A 138 10.21 -17.61 16.05
N ASN A 139 11.07 -17.28 15.08
CA ASN A 139 12.22 -18.10 14.69
C ASN A 139 13.57 -17.46 15.09
N GLY A 140 13.55 -16.44 15.94
CA GLY A 140 14.75 -15.76 16.42
C GLY A 140 15.58 -15.10 15.31
N LYS A 141 14.94 -14.67 14.21
CA LYS A 141 15.57 -14.00 13.08
C LYS A 141 15.57 -12.49 13.26
N GLU A 142 16.55 -11.82 12.65
CA GLU A 142 16.53 -10.36 12.55
C GLU A 142 15.58 -9.89 11.45
N PHE A 143 15.09 -8.66 11.59
CA PHE A 143 14.25 -8.02 10.59
C PHE A 143 14.77 -6.62 10.29
N VAL A 144 15.05 -6.33 9.02
CA VAL A 144 15.57 -5.04 8.57
C VAL A 144 14.61 -4.43 7.56
N VAL A 145 14.24 -3.17 7.74
CA VAL A 145 13.46 -2.41 6.75
C VAL A 145 14.39 -1.41 6.07
N PHE A 146 14.54 -1.53 4.75
CA PHE A 146 15.09 -0.45 3.93
C PHE A 146 13.93 0.48 3.64
N ASP A 147 13.91 1.60 4.35
CA ASP A 147 12.72 2.44 4.34
C ASP A 147 12.60 3.20 3.01
N ARG A 148 11.36 3.49 2.64
CA ARG A 148 11.00 4.23 1.43
C ARG A 148 9.96 5.30 1.76
N PRO A 149 9.95 6.44 1.04
CA PRO A 149 8.93 7.46 1.21
C PRO A 149 7.51 6.90 1.08
N ASN A 150 6.61 7.40 1.91
CA ASN A 150 5.18 7.22 1.70
C ASN A 150 4.71 8.32 0.73
N PRO A 151 4.23 7.99 -0.48
CA PRO A 151 3.76 9.01 -1.44
C PRO A 151 2.53 9.77 -0.94
N ASN A 152 1.79 9.23 0.03
CA ASN A 152 0.68 9.87 0.76
C ASN A 152 1.09 10.24 2.21
N GLY A 153 2.38 10.36 2.50
CA GLY A 153 2.93 10.56 3.84
C GLY A 153 2.53 11.89 4.51
N MET A 154 2.12 12.86 3.70
CA MET A 154 1.68 14.18 4.12
C MET A 154 0.28 14.21 4.74
N THR A 155 -0.50 13.15 4.55
CA THR A 155 -1.91 13.11 4.94
C THR A 155 -2.13 11.99 5.96
N VAL A 156 -2.81 12.33 7.05
CA VAL A 156 -3.46 11.37 7.96
C VAL A 156 -4.94 11.66 7.89
N ASP A 157 -5.72 10.70 7.40
CA ASP A 157 -7.14 10.91 7.16
C ASP A 157 -7.90 9.58 6.97
N GLY A 158 -9.22 9.69 7.10
CA GLY A 158 -10.18 8.62 6.89
C GLY A 158 -10.49 7.82 8.15
N PRO A 159 -11.61 7.06 8.12
CA PRO A 159 -12.08 6.27 9.24
C PRO A 159 -11.02 5.26 9.73
N SER A 160 -10.82 5.18 11.04
CA SER A 160 -9.98 4.16 11.66
C SER A 160 -10.60 2.77 11.56
N LEU A 161 -9.75 1.74 11.54
CA LEU A 161 -10.22 0.36 11.47
C LEU A 161 -10.74 -0.12 12.83
N ASP A 162 -12.04 -0.39 12.91
CA ASP A 162 -12.63 -1.22 13.95
C ASP A 162 -12.00 -2.62 13.89
N PRO A 163 -11.39 -3.11 14.99
CA PRO A 163 -10.83 -4.46 15.07
C PRO A 163 -11.79 -5.59 14.66
N SER A 164 -13.10 -5.40 14.79
CA SER A 164 -14.14 -6.34 14.35
C SER A 164 -14.19 -6.54 12.83
N LEU A 165 -13.65 -5.56 12.08
CA LEU A 165 -13.59 -5.54 10.61
C LEU A 165 -12.21 -5.94 10.06
N ARG A 166 -11.30 -6.40 10.93
CA ARG A 166 -9.99 -6.92 10.52
C ARG A 166 -10.14 -7.98 9.43
N SER A 167 -9.39 -7.83 8.35
CA SER A 167 -9.51 -8.66 7.14
C SER A 167 -8.21 -8.68 6.32
N GLY A 168 -8.26 -9.24 5.11
CA GLY A 168 -7.13 -9.24 4.18
C GLY A 168 -6.77 -7.86 3.60
N VAL A 169 -7.64 -6.85 3.79
CA VAL A 169 -7.45 -5.47 3.32
C VAL A 169 -7.38 -4.46 4.48
N GLY A 170 -7.19 -4.93 5.71
CA GLY A 170 -7.08 -4.07 6.87
C GLY A 170 -6.72 -4.86 8.12
N ARG A 171 -5.53 -4.61 8.65
CA ARG A 171 -4.97 -5.37 9.79
C ARG A 171 -4.89 -4.59 11.11
N PHE A 172 -4.46 -3.34 11.06
CA PHE A 172 -4.12 -2.53 12.24
C PHE A 172 -5.17 -1.44 12.48
N PRO A 173 -5.44 -1.08 13.74
CA PRO A 173 -6.39 -0.03 14.10
C PRO A 173 -5.80 1.36 13.81
N MET A 174 -5.80 1.71 12.53
CA MET A 174 -5.25 2.97 12.00
C MET A 174 -6.21 3.56 10.94
N PRO A 175 -6.12 4.89 10.70
CA PRO A 175 -6.82 5.56 9.60
C PRO A 175 -6.50 4.95 8.23
N VAL A 176 -7.31 5.31 7.22
CA VAL A 176 -7.13 4.84 5.84
C VAL A 176 -5.83 5.37 5.27
N MET A 177 -5.64 6.69 5.29
CA MET A 177 -4.37 7.35 5.06
C MET A 177 -3.66 7.45 6.40
N HIS A 178 -2.68 6.58 6.65
CA HIS A 178 -1.99 6.53 7.94
C HIS A 178 -0.78 7.48 8.01
N GLY A 179 -0.32 7.98 6.87
CA GLY A 179 0.80 8.92 6.77
C GLY A 179 2.13 8.40 7.32
N LEU A 180 2.30 7.09 7.49
CA LEU A 180 3.54 6.45 7.97
C LEU A 180 4.28 5.80 6.82
N THR A 181 5.61 5.81 6.85
CA THR A 181 6.46 4.92 6.05
C THR A 181 6.35 3.48 6.57
N LEU A 182 6.87 2.49 5.81
CA LEU A 182 6.89 1.10 6.28
C LEU A 182 7.84 0.92 7.47
N GLY A 183 8.94 1.66 7.54
CA GLY A 183 9.84 1.68 8.68
C GLY A 183 9.15 2.16 9.96
N GLU A 184 8.42 3.27 9.90
CA GLU A 184 7.65 3.79 11.04
C GLU A 184 6.49 2.87 11.40
N MET A 185 5.79 2.31 10.41
CA MET A 185 4.74 1.31 10.61
C MET A 185 5.27 0.07 11.35
N ALA A 186 6.45 -0.42 10.98
CA ALA A 186 7.09 -1.55 11.66
C ALA A 186 7.42 -1.21 13.12
N ARG A 187 7.94 -0.01 13.39
CA ARG A 187 8.21 0.48 14.76
C ARG A 187 6.92 0.57 15.58
N MET A 188 5.88 1.17 15.03
CA MET A 188 4.59 1.33 15.68
C MET A 188 3.93 -0.03 15.96
N ALA A 189 3.94 -0.96 14.99
CA ALA A 189 3.37 -2.29 15.18
C ALA A 189 4.04 -3.07 16.32
N VAL A 190 5.35 -2.87 16.54
CA VAL A 190 6.09 -3.46 17.67
C VAL A 190 5.77 -2.73 18.98
N GLY A 191 5.78 -1.40 18.99
CA GLY A 191 5.55 -0.57 20.17
C GLY A 191 4.14 -0.71 20.74
N GLU A 192 3.15 -0.69 19.85
CA GLU A 192 1.72 -0.84 20.18
C GLU A 192 1.29 -2.30 20.39
N GLY A 193 2.21 -3.27 20.22
CA GLY A 193 1.91 -4.69 20.39
C GLY A 193 0.92 -5.26 19.37
N TRP A 194 0.83 -4.69 18.18
CA TRP A 194 -0.12 -5.11 17.13
C TRP A 194 0.24 -6.43 16.47
N LEU A 195 1.50 -6.87 16.59
CA LEU A 195 1.93 -8.16 16.11
C LEU A 195 1.33 -9.29 16.95
N LYS A 196 1.03 -10.42 16.32
CA LYS A 196 0.40 -11.60 16.90
C LYS A 196 1.15 -12.04 18.16
N GLY A 197 0.41 -12.16 19.26
CA GLY A 197 0.97 -12.54 20.56
C GLY A 197 1.95 -11.52 21.15
N GLY A 198 1.92 -10.27 20.68
CA GLY A 198 2.86 -9.23 21.11
C GLY A 198 4.29 -9.49 20.63
N ALA A 199 4.46 -10.14 19.48
CA ALA A 199 5.77 -10.48 18.94
C ALA A 199 6.69 -9.25 18.80
N LYS A 200 7.97 -9.41 19.13
CA LYS A 200 8.99 -8.34 19.09
C LYS A 200 10.22 -8.83 18.32
N PRO A 201 10.26 -8.73 16.98
CA PRO A 201 11.45 -9.09 16.22
C PRO A 201 12.62 -8.16 16.59
N ARG A 202 13.85 -8.62 16.35
CA ARG A 202 15.03 -7.73 16.36
C ARG A 202 14.97 -6.83 15.13
N LEU A 203 14.24 -5.72 15.26
CA LEU A 203 13.95 -4.77 14.19
C LEU A 203 15.08 -3.74 14.04
N THR A 204 15.54 -3.53 12.82
CA THR A 204 16.35 -2.37 12.42
C THR A 204 15.66 -1.67 11.24
N VAL A 205 15.65 -0.34 11.24
CA VAL A 205 15.18 0.44 10.09
C VAL A 205 16.36 1.25 9.56
N ILE A 206 16.57 1.22 8.25
CA ILE A 206 17.51 2.08 7.54
C ILE A 206 16.70 3.25 6.97
N PRO A 207 16.68 4.43 7.63
CA PRO A 207 15.82 5.53 7.23
C PRO A 207 16.33 6.21 5.96
N CYS A 208 15.41 6.84 5.24
CA CYS A 208 15.73 7.73 4.12
C CYS A 208 16.53 8.96 4.60
N LEU A 209 17.27 9.58 3.69
CA LEU A 209 17.80 10.95 3.87
C LEU A 209 17.02 11.91 2.97
N GLY A 210 16.88 13.16 3.41
CA GLY A 210 16.19 14.20 2.63
C GLY A 210 14.66 14.07 2.58
N TYR A 211 14.06 13.13 3.31
CA TYR A 211 12.61 12.93 3.39
C TYR A 211 12.01 13.52 4.68
N THR A 212 10.86 14.17 4.53
CA THR A 212 9.94 14.64 5.57
C THR A 212 8.53 14.19 5.21
N HIS A 213 7.57 14.19 6.14
CA HIS A 213 6.18 13.89 5.79
C HIS A 213 5.58 14.93 4.84
N SER A 214 6.11 16.15 4.79
CA SER A 214 5.73 17.15 3.78
C SER A 214 6.28 16.87 2.37
N THR A 215 7.28 16.00 2.21
CA THR A 215 7.93 15.71 0.91
C THR A 215 6.98 15.04 -0.08
N ARG A 216 6.81 15.63 -1.28
CA ARG A 216 5.99 15.08 -2.38
C ARG A 216 6.77 14.07 -3.22
N TYR A 217 7.10 12.92 -2.65
CA TYR A 217 7.85 11.88 -3.37
C TYR A 217 7.02 11.29 -4.52
N ARG A 218 7.56 11.34 -5.74
CA ARG A 218 6.94 10.75 -6.94
C ARG A 218 7.51 9.37 -7.18
N LEU A 219 6.64 8.38 -7.34
CA LEU A 219 7.06 7.00 -7.54
C LEU A 219 7.72 6.83 -8.93
N PRO A 220 8.97 6.35 -9.00
CA PRO A 220 9.65 6.14 -10.29
C PRO A 220 9.09 4.93 -11.04
N VAL A 221 8.42 4.01 -10.33
CA VAL A 221 7.84 2.78 -10.87
C VAL A 221 6.42 2.63 -10.33
N ALA A 222 5.48 2.28 -11.21
CA ALA A 222 4.10 2.00 -10.83
C ALA A 222 4.05 0.85 -9.80
N PRO A 223 3.47 1.07 -8.60
CA PRO A 223 3.50 0.08 -7.53
C PRO A 223 2.55 -1.10 -7.79
N SER A 224 1.52 -0.90 -8.61
CA SER A 224 0.65 -1.96 -9.11
C SER A 224 0.26 -1.70 -10.57
N PRO A 225 -0.23 -2.72 -11.30
CA PRO A 225 -0.65 -2.55 -12.69
C PRO A 225 -1.77 -1.51 -12.91
N ASN A 226 -2.53 -1.18 -11.87
CA ASN A 226 -3.65 -0.24 -11.94
C ASN A 226 -3.40 1.07 -11.18
N LEU A 227 -2.26 1.24 -10.49
CA LEU A 227 -1.81 2.55 -9.99
C LEU A 227 -0.72 3.07 -10.93
N LYS A 228 -1.16 3.52 -12.10
CA LYS A 228 -0.27 3.81 -13.25
C LYS A 228 0.53 5.10 -13.10
N ASP A 229 0.00 6.07 -12.35
CA ASP A 229 0.62 7.39 -12.14
C ASP A 229 0.31 7.95 -10.75
N MET A 230 0.88 9.11 -10.44
CA MET A 230 0.68 9.76 -9.14
C MET A 230 -0.75 10.24 -8.93
N LYS A 231 -1.49 10.62 -9.98
CA LYS A 231 -2.89 11.03 -9.86
C LYS A 231 -3.73 9.87 -9.33
N ALA A 232 -3.53 8.67 -9.86
CA ALA A 232 -4.15 7.45 -9.35
C ALA A 232 -3.73 7.16 -7.91
N VAL A 233 -2.45 7.33 -7.55
CA VAL A 233 -1.97 7.12 -6.17
C VAL A 233 -2.64 8.05 -5.16
N TYR A 234 -2.81 9.34 -5.50
CA TYR A 234 -3.49 10.31 -4.64
C TYR A 234 -5.00 10.04 -4.54
N LEU A 235 -5.66 9.77 -5.67
CA LEU A 235 -7.09 9.47 -5.70
C LEU A 235 -7.45 8.08 -5.16
N TYR A 236 -6.46 7.19 -4.99
CA TYR A 236 -6.71 5.82 -4.54
C TYR A 236 -7.40 5.81 -3.17
N GLY A 237 -7.01 6.75 -2.29
CA GLY A 237 -7.63 7.04 -0.99
C GLY A 237 -9.16 7.09 -0.99
N SER A 238 -9.73 7.65 -2.05
CA SER A 238 -11.16 7.96 -2.18
C SER A 238 -11.86 7.08 -3.21
N THR A 239 -11.15 6.63 -4.24
CA THR A 239 -11.73 5.83 -5.34
C THR A 239 -11.70 4.33 -5.08
N CYS A 240 -10.82 3.82 -4.20
CA CYS A 240 -10.77 2.39 -3.88
C CYS A 240 -12.06 1.86 -3.26
N TYR A 241 -12.86 2.72 -2.61
CA TYR A 241 -14.15 2.33 -2.04
C TYR A 241 -15.13 1.77 -3.07
N PHE A 242 -14.98 2.13 -4.35
CA PHE A 242 -15.82 1.56 -5.41
C PHE A 242 -15.60 0.05 -5.61
N GLU A 243 -14.50 -0.54 -5.15
CA GLU A 243 -14.34 -2.01 -5.09
C GLU A 243 -15.36 -2.68 -4.15
N GLY A 244 -15.95 -1.89 -3.24
CA GLY A 244 -17.08 -2.29 -2.40
C GLY A 244 -18.46 -2.08 -3.02
N THR A 245 -18.56 -1.68 -4.29
CA THR A 245 -19.79 -1.25 -4.96
C THR A 245 -19.92 -1.84 -6.37
N PRO A 246 -21.07 -1.71 -7.08
CA PRO A 246 -21.17 -2.13 -8.49
C PRO A 246 -20.49 -1.17 -9.47
N VAL A 247 -19.98 -0.02 -9.03
CA VAL A 247 -19.42 1.05 -9.87
C VAL A 247 -18.01 0.68 -10.34
N SER A 248 -17.71 0.91 -11.62
CA SER A 248 -16.35 0.78 -12.13
C SER A 248 -15.52 1.99 -11.74
N LEU A 249 -14.32 1.76 -11.22
CA LEU A 249 -13.30 2.77 -10.94
C LEU A 249 -12.24 2.86 -12.05
N GLY A 250 -12.57 2.38 -13.26
CA GLY A 250 -11.70 2.50 -14.43
C GLY A 250 -10.68 1.39 -14.66
N ARG A 251 -10.67 0.31 -13.86
CA ARG A 251 -9.92 -0.92 -14.22
C ARG A 251 -10.38 -1.41 -15.59
N GLY A 252 -9.44 -1.86 -16.42
CA GLY A 252 -9.71 -2.18 -17.83
C GLY A 252 -9.73 -0.97 -18.77
N THR A 253 -9.19 0.17 -18.33
CA THR A 253 -8.98 1.37 -19.15
C THR A 253 -7.55 1.91 -18.94
N GLU A 254 -7.21 3.01 -19.62
CA GLU A 254 -5.98 3.74 -19.34
C GLU A 254 -6.04 4.65 -18.10
N MET A 255 -7.20 4.74 -17.43
CA MET A 255 -7.46 5.70 -16.36
C MET A 255 -7.94 5.04 -15.03
N PRO A 256 -7.38 3.89 -14.60
CA PRO A 256 -7.80 3.26 -13.35
C PRO A 256 -7.61 4.20 -12.15
N PHE A 257 -8.55 4.19 -11.21
CA PHE A 257 -8.60 5.01 -10.00
C PHE A 257 -8.61 6.54 -10.22
N THR A 258 -8.80 7.00 -11.47
CA THR A 258 -8.92 8.43 -11.79
C THR A 258 -10.27 8.78 -12.42
N ILE A 259 -11.16 7.81 -12.52
CA ILE A 259 -12.52 7.93 -13.02
C ILE A 259 -13.44 7.02 -12.20
N TYR A 260 -14.75 7.27 -12.26
CA TYR A 260 -15.74 6.29 -11.84
C TYR A 260 -17.00 6.35 -12.70
N GLY A 261 -17.72 5.23 -12.81
CA GLY A 261 -18.95 5.17 -13.58
C GLY A 261 -19.63 3.82 -13.64
N HIS A 262 -20.88 3.82 -14.08
CA HIS A 262 -21.73 2.64 -14.24
C HIS A 262 -22.64 2.80 -15.47
N PRO A 263 -23.08 1.71 -16.14
CA PRO A 263 -23.99 1.80 -17.30
C PRO A 263 -25.31 2.52 -17.02
N ASP A 264 -25.78 2.46 -15.79
CA ASP A 264 -27.06 3.06 -15.39
C ASP A 264 -26.91 4.52 -14.91
N MET A 265 -25.68 5.01 -14.70
CA MET A 265 -25.43 6.42 -14.43
C MET A 265 -25.65 7.26 -15.70
N LYS A 266 -25.78 8.58 -15.54
CA LYS A 266 -25.94 9.55 -16.63
C LYS A 266 -24.85 10.61 -16.59
N GLY A 267 -24.41 11.07 -17.75
CA GLY A 267 -23.41 12.13 -17.85
C GLY A 267 -22.71 12.15 -19.21
N PRO A 268 -22.04 13.27 -19.54
CA PRO A 268 -21.35 13.44 -20.82
C PRO A 268 -20.06 12.62 -20.93
N PHE A 269 -19.39 12.35 -19.81
CA PHE A 269 -18.22 11.49 -19.77
C PHE A 269 -18.62 10.01 -19.76
N SER A 270 -17.92 9.20 -20.56
CA SER A 270 -18.15 7.75 -20.63
C SER A 270 -16.88 6.98 -20.94
N PHE A 271 -16.86 5.71 -20.55
CA PHE A 271 -15.76 4.79 -20.80
C PHE A 271 -16.27 3.35 -20.84
N THR A 272 -15.52 2.45 -21.47
CA THR A 272 -15.86 1.02 -21.54
C THR A 272 -14.68 0.20 -21.05
N PRO A 273 -14.76 -0.46 -19.87
CA PRO A 273 -13.74 -1.38 -19.41
C PRO A 273 -13.50 -2.53 -20.40
N ARG A 274 -12.24 -2.84 -20.69
CA ARG A 274 -11.82 -3.92 -21.59
C ARG A 274 -10.81 -4.84 -20.91
N SER A 275 -10.72 -6.06 -21.41
CA SER A 275 -9.64 -6.98 -21.03
C SER A 275 -8.31 -6.42 -21.49
N MET A 276 -7.35 -6.25 -20.58
CA MET A 276 -6.00 -5.79 -20.87
C MET A 276 -5.00 -6.35 -19.85
N LYS A 277 -3.70 -6.20 -20.12
CA LYS A 277 -2.64 -6.58 -19.16
C LYS A 277 -2.88 -5.87 -17.82
N GLY A 278 -2.79 -6.59 -16.70
CA GLY A 278 -3.12 -6.06 -15.37
C GLY A 278 -4.62 -5.93 -15.05
N ALA A 279 -5.52 -6.20 -15.99
CA ALA A 279 -6.98 -6.20 -15.80
C ALA A 279 -7.67 -7.11 -16.84
N VAL A 280 -7.53 -8.43 -16.70
CA VAL A 280 -8.10 -9.42 -17.65
C VAL A 280 -9.63 -9.53 -17.52
N ASN A 281 -10.13 -9.43 -16.28
CA ASN A 281 -11.55 -9.50 -15.94
C ASN A 281 -11.98 -8.28 -15.11
N PRO A 282 -11.94 -7.05 -15.67
CA PRO A 282 -12.31 -5.86 -14.93
C PRO A 282 -13.82 -5.81 -14.63
N PRO A 283 -14.24 -5.09 -13.57
CA PRO A 283 -15.65 -4.78 -13.34
C PRO A 283 -16.29 -4.14 -14.58
N LEU A 284 -17.51 -4.58 -14.90
CA LEU A 284 -18.31 -4.04 -16.03
C LEU A 284 -17.64 -4.20 -17.41
N LYS A 285 -16.75 -5.19 -17.57
CA LYS A 285 -16.10 -5.55 -18.85
C LYS A 285 -17.08 -5.54 -20.02
N GLY A 286 -16.79 -4.74 -21.05
CA GLY A 286 -17.56 -4.62 -22.28
C GLY A 286 -18.81 -3.74 -22.18
N ARG A 287 -19.15 -3.20 -21.01
CA ARG A 287 -20.33 -2.34 -20.82
C ARG A 287 -19.93 -0.86 -20.85
N LEU A 288 -20.63 -0.06 -21.66
CA LEU A 288 -20.47 1.40 -21.66
C LEU A 288 -20.92 1.96 -20.31
N CYS A 289 -20.03 2.66 -19.62
CA CYS A 289 -20.26 3.30 -18.33
C CYS A 289 -20.31 4.81 -18.53
N HIS A 290 -21.26 5.48 -17.90
CA HIS A 290 -21.27 6.94 -17.76
C HIS A 290 -20.83 7.32 -16.34
N GLY A 291 -20.21 8.48 -16.16
CA GLY A 291 -19.79 8.91 -14.83
C GLY A 291 -18.93 10.16 -14.82
N ARG A 292 -17.91 10.20 -13.96
CA ARG A 292 -17.02 11.36 -13.78
C ARG A 292 -15.58 11.04 -14.13
N ASP A 293 -14.90 12.05 -14.65
CA ASP A 293 -13.46 12.08 -14.87
C ASP A 293 -12.83 12.98 -13.82
N LEU A 294 -11.98 12.42 -12.97
CA LEU A 294 -11.33 13.14 -11.87
C LEU A 294 -9.94 13.65 -12.25
N ARG A 295 -9.46 13.38 -13.47
CA ARG A 295 -8.11 13.75 -13.92
C ARG A 295 -7.92 15.25 -14.08
N SER A 296 -9.01 16.02 -14.18
CA SER A 296 -8.96 17.47 -14.24
C SER A 296 -8.64 18.12 -12.90
N LEU A 297 -8.80 17.40 -11.78
CA LEU A 297 -8.39 17.90 -10.46
C LEU A 297 -6.87 18.02 -10.41
N SER A 298 -6.35 19.11 -9.84
CA SER A 298 -4.93 19.26 -9.55
C SER A 298 -4.48 18.27 -8.46
N ASP A 299 -3.17 17.99 -8.38
CA ASP A 299 -2.65 17.13 -7.31
C ASP A 299 -2.90 17.77 -5.94
N ASP A 300 -2.77 19.08 -5.82
CA ASP A 300 -3.01 19.82 -4.57
C ASP A 300 -4.46 19.75 -4.11
N GLU A 301 -5.44 19.86 -5.01
CA GLU A 301 -6.86 19.70 -4.67
C GLU A 301 -7.16 18.30 -4.12
N VAL A 302 -6.61 17.25 -4.75
CA VAL A 302 -6.81 15.87 -4.29
C VAL A 302 -6.15 15.65 -2.93
N ILE A 303 -4.92 16.13 -2.75
CA ILE A 303 -4.18 15.96 -1.49
C ILE A 303 -4.86 16.72 -0.36
N ALA A 304 -5.32 17.96 -0.61
CA ALA A 304 -6.03 18.77 0.38
C ALA A 304 -7.37 18.16 0.77
N ALA A 305 -8.05 17.49 -0.17
CA ALA A 305 -9.30 16.78 0.10
C ALA A 305 -9.09 15.51 0.95
N GLY A 306 -7.94 14.86 0.90
CA GLY A 306 -7.68 13.62 1.63
C GLY A 306 -8.66 12.51 1.25
N VAL A 307 -9.33 11.91 2.23
CA VAL A 307 -10.39 10.93 1.98
C VAL A 307 -11.71 11.65 1.69
N ASP A 308 -12.27 11.41 0.50
CA ASP A 308 -13.48 12.08 0.00
C ASP A 308 -14.57 11.07 -0.41
N PHE A 309 -15.65 10.98 0.37
CA PHE A 309 -16.82 10.15 0.06
C PHE A 309 -17.81 10.83 -0.90
N SER A 310 -17.60 12.08 -1.31
CA SER A 310 -18.49 12.77 -2.25
C SER A 310 -18.68 11.99 -3.55
N TYR A 311 -17.64 11.28 -4.01
CA TYR A 311 -17.69 10.44 -5.21
C TYR A 311 -18.59 9.22 -5.02
N VAL A 312 -18.47 8.56 -3.87
CA VAL A 312 -19.31 7.40 -3.51
C VAL A 312 -20.76 7.84 -3.35
N ILE A 313 -21.00 8.99 -2.71
CA ILE A 313 -22.32 9.59 -2.53
C ILE A 313 -22.96 9.96 -3.88
N ASP A 314 -22.22 10.60 -4.81
CA ASP A 314 -22.70 10.90 -6.17
C ASP A 314 -23.18 9.63 -6.87
N ALA A 315 -22.35 8.57 -6.87
CA ALA A 315 -22.69 7.32 -7.52
C ALA A 315 -23.84 6.57 -6.82
N TYR A 316 -23.90 6.58 -5.47
CA TYR A 316 -24.98 5.99 -4.69
C TYR A 316 -26.33 6.64 -5.05
N ARG A 317 -26.38 7.98 -5.05
CA ARG A 317 -27.57 8.75 -5.43
C ARG A 317 -27.94 8.53 -6.89
N ALA A 318 -26.96 8.53 -7.79
CA ALA A 318 -27.19 8.34 -9.23
C ALA A 318 -27.78 6.96 -9.56
N LEU A 319 -27.40 5.90 -8.84
CA LEU A 319 -27.94 4.55 -9.07
C LEU A 319 -29.24 4.28 -8.32
N SER A 320 -29.46 4.92 -7.16
CA SER A 320 -30.71 4.82 -6.39
C SER A 320 -31.17 3.36 -6.12
N ILE A 321 -30.23 2.44 -5.92
CA ILE A 321 -30.51 1.01 -5.67
C ILE A 321 -30.52 0.63 -4.17
N GLY A 322 -30.50 1.63 -3.28
CA GLY A 322 -30.53 1.45 -1.82
C GLY A 322 -29.33 0.68 -1.30
N GLU A 323 -29.54 -0.13 -0.25
CA GLU A 323 -28.47 -0.90 0.42
C GLU A 323 -27.69 -1.83 -0.53
N LYS A 324 -28.30 -2.28 -1.63
CA LYS A 324 -27.66 -3.15 -2.63
C LYS A 324 -26.47 -2.49 -3.32
N PHE A 325 -26.31 -1.17 -3.20
CA PHE A 325 -25.14 -0.45 -3.66
C PHE A 325 -23.86 -0.90 -2.93
N PHE A 326 -23.97 -1.29 -1.66
CA PHE A 326 -22.82 -1.64 -0.82
C PHE A 326 -22.69 -3.15 -0.65
N THR A 327 -21.50 -3.67 -0.95
CA THR A 327 -21.12 -5.04 -0.61
C THR A 327 -20.40 -5.07 0.74
N ARG A 328 -20.19 -6.24 1.35
CA ARG A 328 -19.39 -6.34 2.60
C ARG A 328 -18.00 -5.73 2.45
N MET A 329 -17.41 -5.77 1.26
CA MET A 329 -16.08 -5.21 1.00
C MET A 329 -16.02 -3.70 1.29
N PHE A 330 -17.12 -2.95 1.11
CA PHE A 330 -17.16 -1.53 1.44
C PHE A 330 -16.82 -1.28 2.92
N ASP A 331 -17.40 -2.05 3.84
CA ASP A 331 -17.13 -1.89 5.28
C ASP A 331 -15.71 -2.31 5.63
N LEU A 332 -15.17 -3.33 4.95
CA LEU A 332 -13.79 -3.77 5.19
C LEU A 332 -12.77 -2.73 4.73
N LEU A 333 -13.04 -2.05 3.61
CA LEU A 333 -12.22 -0.95 3.09
C LEU A 333 -12.35 0.30 3.97
N ALA A 334 -13.58 0.70 4.30
CA ALA A 334 -13.86 1.82 5.19
C ALA A 334 -13.32 1.55 6.60
N GLY A 335 -13.32 0.30 7.05
CA GLY A 335 -12.90 -0.09 8.39
C GLY A 335 -13.88 0.37 9.48
N ASN A 336 -15.03 0.91 9.10
CA ASN A 336 -16.09 1.34 10.00
C ASN A 336 -17.45 1.18 9.29
N VAL A 337 -18.38 0.44 9.91
CA VAL A 337 -19.73 0.21 9.34
C VAL A 337 -20.59 1.47 9.32
N GLU A 338 -20.28 2.46 10.17
CA GLU A 338 -21.07 3.69 10.31
C GLU A 338 -21.04 4.52 9.03
N ILE A 339 -19.93 4.49 8.28
CA ILE A 339 -19.80 5.23 7.01
C ILE A 339 -20.89 4.84 6.03
N ARG A 340 -21.16 3.54 5.89
CA ARG A 340 -22.25 3.05 5.04
C ARG A 340 -23.59 3.58 5.52
N ARG A 341 -23.84 3.51 6.83
CA ARG A 341 -25.10 3.93 7.44
C ARG A 341 -25.34 5.42 7.17
N MET A 342 -24.35 6.26 7.41
CA MET A 342 -24.41 7.70 7.17
C MET A 342 -24.73 8.05 5.72
N ILE A 343 -24.12 7.36 4.74
CA ILE A 343 -24.44 7.57 3.32
C ILE A 343 -25.90 7.20 3.01
N ILE A 344 -26.41 6.11 3.59
CA ILE A 344 -27.81 5.67 3.42
C ILE A 344 -28.78 6.66 4.08
N ASP A 345 -28.43 7.15 5.26
CA ASP A 345 -29.23 8.12 6.04
C ASP A 345 -29.22 9.51 5.41
N GLY A 346 -28.37 9.74 4.40
CA GLY A 346 -28.34 10.95 3.60
C GLY A 346 -27.40 12.04 4.14
N ASP A 347 -26.50 11.69 5.06
CA ASP A 347 -25.49 12.60 5.58
C ASP A 347 -24.63 13.20 4.47
N THR A 348 -24.20 14.44 4.69
CA THR A 348 -23.30 15.17 3.81
C THR A 348 -21.86 14.63 3.90
N PRO A 349 -21.04 14.82 2.85
CA PRO A 349 -19.61 14.49 2.92
C PRO A 349 -18.92 15.09 4.15
N GLU A 350 -19.28 16.30 4.55
CA GLU A 350 -18.73 17.01 5.69
C GLU A 350 -19.12 16.35 7.03
N GLN A 351 -20.38 15.94 7.19
CA GLN A 351 -20.83 15.20 8.38
C GLN A 351 -20.11 13.85 8.50
N ILE A 352 -19.98 13.14 7.40
CA ILE A 352 -19.24 11.86 7.34
C ILE A 352 -17.78 12.08 7.71
N ARG A 353 -17.13 13.11 7.15
CA ARG A 353 -15.75 13.45 7.50
C ARG A 353 -15.56 13.76 8.98
N GLN A 354 -16.51 14.49 9.57
CA GLN A 354 -16.46 14.81 10.99
C GLN A 354 -16.56 13.56 11.88
N SER A 355 -17.10 12.45 11.39
CA SER A 355 -17.30 11.23 12.19
C SER A 355 -16.00 10.51 12.57
N TRP A 356 -14.87 10.82 11.93
CA TRP A 356 -13.55 10.22 12.25
C TRP A 356 -12.49 11.25 12.64
N ALA A 357 -12.87 12.52 12.83
CA ALA A 357 -11.91 13.58 13.14
C ALA A 357 -11.12 13.27 14.43
N ASP A 358 -11.82 12.85 15.48
CA ASP A 358 -11.20 12.50 16.76
C ASP A 358 -10.26 11.28 16.62
N ASP A 359 -10.67 10.26 15.85
CA ASP A 359 -9.83 9.08 15.57
C ASP A 359 -8.51 9.47 14.87
N VAL A 360 -8.54 10.48 14.00
CA VAL A 360 -7.35 10.96 13.28
C VAL A 360 -6.42 11.71 14.23
N GLU A 361 -6.94 12.57 15.10
CA GLU A 361 -6.13 13.30 16.09
C GLU A 361 -5.50 12.33 17.10
N ASP A 362 -6.29 11.40 17.64
CA ASP A 362 -5.78 10.34 18.52
C ASP A 362 -4.67 9.51 17.84
N PHE A 363 -4.83 9.20 16.56
CA PHE A 363 -3.82 8.47 15.81
C PHE A 363 -2.55 9.30 15.59
N ARG A 364 -2.66 10.61 15.34
CA ARG A 364 -1.49 11.51 15.20
C ARG A 364 -0.68 11.55 16.49
N GLU A 365 -1.33 11.65 17.64
CA GLU A 365 -0.64 11.60 18.94
C GLU A 365 0.05 10.24 19.15
N ARG A 366 -0.67 9.15 18.88
CA ARG A 366 -0.15 7.79 19.07
C ARG A 366 1.01 7.44 18.14
N ARG A 367 1.04 7.97 16.92
CA ARG A 367 2.09 7.66 15.95
C ARG A 367 3.38 8.45 16.18
N ALA A 368 3.30 9.62 16.83
CA ALA A 368 4.41 10.54 17.01
C ALA A 368 5.70 9.91 17.60
N PRO A 369 5.66 9.01 18.61
CA PRO A 369 6.87 8.36 19.13
C PRO A 369 7.59 7.44 18.13
N TYR A 370 6.91 7.05 17.05
CA TYR A 370 7.39 6.08 16.07
C TYR A 370 7.88 6.74 14.79
N LEU A 371 7.68 8.04 14.63
CA LEU A 371 8.15 8.79 13.47
C LEU A 371 9.69 8.76 13.40
N LEU A 372 10.18 8.66 12.17
CA LEU A 372 11.59 8.72 11.79
C LEU A 372 11.91 10.04 11.09
N TYR A 373 10.88 10.71 10.57
CA TYR A 373 11.00 11.90 9.75
C TYR A 373 10.22 13.07 10.37
N PRO A 374 10.68 14.31 10.15
CA PRO A 374 9.92 15.50 10.56
C PRO A 374 8.56 15.54 9.86
N GLU A 375 7.54 16.01 10.57
CA GLU A 375 6.25 16.39 9.98
C GLU A 375 6.35 17.69 9.17
#